data_AF-A0A562PPW3-F1
#
_entry.id   AF-A0A562PPW3-F1
#
_cell.length_a   1.000
_cell.length_b   1.000
_cell.length_c   1.000
_cell.angle_alpha   90.00
_cell.angle_beta   90.00
_cell.angle_gamma   90.00
#
_symmetry.space_group_name_H-M   'P 1'
#
loop_
_entity.id
_entity.type
_entity.pdbx_description
1 polymer ?
#
loop_
_entity_poly.entity_id
_entity_poly.type
_entity_poly.pdbx_seq_one_letter_code
_entity_poly.pdbx_strand_id
1 'polypeptide(L)'
;MTFSEDPINTLENLIAKNKTKNISIYLVLILAILIFLALLPVIKIDISSQSRGIVRSTTDNVPVTSLVNGKVTFVNLKNNSIVQKGDTLVQLTQENLDTEKATNQEVSSTVQDQVNDLSLVILSKSNTLKVANNDNQA
;
A
#
# COMPACT_ATOMS: atom_id res chain seq x y z
N MET A 1 19.43 -2.22 -109.65
CA MET A 1 19.33 -1.63 -108.30
C MET A 1 19.81 -2.69 -107.32
N THR A 2 21.04 -2.55 -106.84
CA THR A 2 21.74 -3.57 -106.03
C THR A 2 21.35 -3.40 -104.57
N PHE A 3 20.59 -4.35 -104.03
CA PHE A 3 20.34 -4.45 -102.59
C PHE A 3 21.60 -5.02 -101.95
N SER A 4 22.32 -4.19 -101.19
CA SER A 4 23.47 -4.62 -100.38
C SER A 4 22.93 -5.37 -99.16
N GLU A 5 23.03 -6.70 -99.16
CA GLU A 5 22.78 -7.55 -97.98
C GLU A 5 24.00 -7.51 -97.06
N ASP A 6 24.17 -6.40 -96.34
CA ASP A 6 25.14 -6.31 -95.26
C ASP A 6 24.54 -6.93 -93.97
N PRO A 7 25.01 -8.10 -93.50
CA PRO A 7 24.39 -8.84 -92.38
C PRO A 7 24.46 -8.10 -91.04
N ILE A 8 25.23 -7.03 -90.99
CA ILE A 8 25.45 -6.20 -89.80
C ILE A 8 24.27 -5.24 -89.58
N ASN A 9 23.59 -4.78 -90.65
CA ASN A 9 22.52 -3.79 -90.60
C ASN A 9 21.10 -4.37 -90.79
N THR A 10 20.94 -5.68 -90.59
CA THR A 10 19.61 -6.30 -90.58
C THR A 10 18.84 -5.91 -89.32
N LEU A 11 17.54 -5.64 -89.45
CA LEU A 11 16.67 -5.26 -88.33
C LEU A 11 16.72 -6.28 -87.17
N GLU A 12 16.85 -7.56 -87.51
CA GLU A 12 17.00 -8.65 -86.55
C GLU A 12 18.25 -8.48 -85.67
N ASN A 13 19.37 -8.03 -86.23
CA ASN A 13 20.62 -7.81 -85.50
C ASN A 13 20.51 -6.59 -84.57
N LEU A 14 19.84 -5.53 -85.01
CA LEU A 14 19.59 -4.33 -84.18
C LEU A 14 18.65 -4.64 -83.01
N ILE A 15 17.61 -5.44 -83.23
CA ILE A 15 16.68 -5.88 -82.20
C ILE A 15 17.37 -6.79 -81.18
N ALA A 16 18.21 -7.74 -81.64
CA ALA A 16 18.99 -8.60 -80.77
C ALA A 16 20.00 -7.82 -79.92
N LYS A 17 20.68 -6.82 -80.52
CA LYS A 17 21.69 -6.00 -79.85
C LYS A 17 21.12 -4.97 -78.87
N ASN A 18 19.89 -4.47 -79.10
CA ASN A 18 19.22 -3.49 -78.22
C ASN A 18 18.19 -4.10 -77.26
N LYS A 19 18.18 -5.43 -77.09
CA LYS A 19 17.31 -6.10 -76.11
C LYS A 19 17.75 -5.79 -74.68
N THR A 20 17.35 -4.63 -74.18
CA THR A 20 17.64 -4.14 -72.83
C THR A 20 16.84 -4.96 -71.80
N LYS A 21 17.55 -5.55 -70.82
CA LYS A 21 16.95 -6.21 -69.65
C LYS A 21 16.44 -5.14 -68.69
N ASN A 22 15.39 -4.42 -69.07
CA ASN A 22 14.75 -3.46 -68.18
C ASN A 22 13.97 -4.26 -67.13
N ILE A 23 14.40 -4.20 -65.87
CA ILE A 23 13.58 -4.69 -64.77
C ILE A 23 12.23 -3.99 -64.89
N SER A 24 11.16 -4.78 -64.98
CA SER A 24 9.82 -4.25 -65.22
C SER A 24 9.48 -3.28 -64.09
N ILE A 25 9.19 -2.03 -64.40
CA ILE A 25 8.80 -1.01 -63.40
C ILE A 25 7.63 -1.49 -62.53
N TYR A 26 6.77 -2.34 -63.09
CA TYR A 26 5.69 -3.03 -62.38
C TYR A 26 6.21 -3.96 -61.26
N LEU A 27 7.33 -4.65 -61.47
CA LEU A 27 7.94 -5.51 -60.46
C LEU A 27 8.50 -4.68 -59.29
N VAL A 28 9.14 -3.56 -59.60
CA VAL A 28 9.65 -2.63 -58.58
C VAL A 28 8.48 -2.03 -57.77
N LEU A 29 7.39 -1.65 -58.43
CA LEU A 29 6.19 -1.11 -57.78
C LEU A 29 5.53 -2.13 -56.84
N ILE A 30 5.38 -3.37 -57.30
CA ILE A 30 4.83 -4.48 -56.49
C ILE A 30 5.71 -4.74 -55.27
N LEU A 31 7.03 -4.75 -55.45
CA LEU A 31 7.97 -4.97 -54.36
C LEU A 31 7.93 -3.83 -53.33
N ALA A 32 7.81 -2.57 -53.79
CA ALA A 32 7.68 -1.41 -52.91
C ALA A 32 6.41 -1.49 -52.04
N ILE A 33 5.28 -1.91 -52.62
CA ILE A 33 4.02 -2.12 -51.89
C ILE A 33 4.18 -3.25 -50.85
N LEU A 34 4.77 -4.38 -51.24
CA LEU A 34 5.03 -5.51 -50.34
C LEU A 34 5.90 -5.12 -49.14
N ILE A 35 6.97 -4.35 -49.39
CA ILE A 35 7.86 -3.84 -48.35
C ILE A 35 7.09 -2.91 -47.42
N PHE A 36 6.29 -1.98 -47.96
CA PHE A 36 5.49 -1.05 -47.15
C PHE A 36 4.52 -1.78 -46.21
N LEU A 37 3.81 -2.81 -46.71
CA LEU A 37 2.93 -3.64 -45.90
C LEU A 37 3.70 -4.44 -44.82
N ALA A 38 4.88 -4.95 -45.17
CA ALA A 38 5.72 -5.70 -44.24
C ALA A 38 6.32 -4.83 -43.13
N LEU A 39 6.53 -3.52 -43.38
CA LEU A 39 7.02 -2.58 -42.38
C LEU A 39 5.94 -2.17 -41.37
N LEU A 40 4.66 -2.18 -41.74
CA LEU A 40 3.55 -1.78 -40.88
C LEU A 40 3.54 -2.48 -39.50
N PRO A 41 3.63 -3.82 -39.39
CA PRO A 41 3.64 -4.51 -38.10
C PRO A 41 4.95 -4.38 -37.31
N VAL A 42 6.03 -3.95 -37.96
CA VAL A 42 7.37 -3.78 -37.35
C VAL A 42 7.44 -2.48 -36.57
N ILE A 43 6.69 -1.45 -36.97
CA ILE A 43 6.60 -0.18 -36.27
C ILE A 43 5.73 -0.38 -35.02
N LYS A 44 6.39 -0.73 -33.90
CA LYS A 44 5.77 -0.71 -32.57
C LYS A 44 5.60 0.76 -32.17
N ILE A 45 4.40 1.28 -32.32
CA ILE A 45 4.02 2.54 -31.69
C ILE A 45 3.82 2.24 -30.20
N ASP A 46 4.73 2.72 -29.37
CA ASP A 46 4.57 2.69 -27.92
C ASP A 46 3.39 3.58 -27.55
N ILE A 47 2.24 2.96 -27.28
CA ILE A 47 1.07 3.64 -26.72
C ILE A 47 1.39 3.87 -25.24
N SER A 48 2.03 4.98 -24.95
CA SER A 48 2.20 5.45 -23.57
C SER A 48 0.85 5.97 -23.07
N SER A 49 0.12 5.11 -22.35
CA SER A 49 -1.07 5.54 -21.62
C SER A 49 -0.61 6.20 -20.32
N GLN A 50 -0.33 7.50 -20.39
CA GLN A 50 -0.09 8.30 -19.19
C GLN A 50 -1.43 8.55 -18.50
N SER A 51 -1.83 7.64 -17.62
CA SER A 51 -2.94 7.89 -16.70
C SER A 51 -2.45 8.76 -15.54
N ARG A 52 -3.17 9.85 -15.26
CA ARG A 52 -2.91 10.69 -14.08
C ARG A 52 -3.38 9.92 -12.85
N GLY A 53 -2.48 9.15 -12.24
CA GLY A 53 -2.69 8.56 -10.92
C GLY A 53 -2.54 9.62 -9.83
N ILE A 54 -3.48 9.67 -8.88
CA ILE A 54 -3.32 10.48 -7.66
C ILE A 54 -2.68 9.59 -6.60
N VAL A 55 -1.52 9.99 -6.10
CA VAL A 55 -0.90 9.35 -4.94
C VAL A 55 -1.68 9.77 -3.71
N ARG A 56 -2.46 8.83 -3.14
CA ARG A 56 -3.19 9.02 -1.88
C ARG A 56 -2.65 8.04 -0.86
N SER A 57 -2.50 8.49 0.39
CA SER A 57 -2.17 7.62 1.52
C SER A 57 -3.23 6.51 1.66
N THR A 58 -2.80 5.28 1.88
CA THR A 58 -3.70 4.12 2.04
C THR A 58 -4.64 4.22 3.25
N THR A 59 -4.41 5.19 4.13
CA THR A 59 -5.18 5.42 5.36
C THR A 59 -5.37 6.93 5.50
N ASP A 60 -6.62 7.33 5.72
CA ASP A 60 -6.97 8.71 6.02
C ASP A 60 -6.35 9.16 7.35
N ASN A 61 -6.23 10.47 7.55
CA ASN A 61 -5.74 11.03 8.80
C ASN A 61 -6.69 10.63 9.94
N VAL A 62 -6.27 9.69 10.80
CA VAL A 62 -7.04 9.29 11.98
C VAL A 62 -6.66 10.22 13.13
N PRO A 63 -7.58 11.07 13.62
CA PRO A 63 -7.31 11.87 14.80
C PRO A 63 -7.17 10.94 16.00
N VAL A 64 -6.02 11.00 16.67
CA VAL A 64 -5.79 10.29 17.93
C VAL A 64 -6.42 11.11 19.04
N THR A 65 -7.58 10.66 19.55
CA THR A 65 -8.26 11.29 20.69
C THR A 65 -7.98 10.51 21.97
N SER A 66 -7.77 11.23 23.07
CA SER A 66 -7.70 10.58 24.39
C SER A 66 -9.11 10.18 24.83
N LEU A 67 -9.28 8.94 25.28
CA LEU A 67 -10.53 8.46 25.86
C LEU A 67 -10.80 9.06 27.25
N VAL A 68 -9.75 9.53 27.91
CA VAL A 68 -9.80 10.04 29.28
C VAL A 68 -9.39 11.50 29.35
N ASN A 69 -10.03 12.24 30.26
CA ASN A 69 -9.73 13.64 30.51
C ASN A 69 -8.71 13.72 31.66
N GLY A 70 -7.53 14.29 31.41
CA GLY A 70 -6.45 14.27 32.40
C GLY A 70 -5.36 15.26 32.05
N LYS A 71 -4.45 15.51 32.99
CA LYS A 71 -3.30 16.40 32.77
C LYS A 71 -2.24 15.65 31.95
N VAL A 72 -1.77 16.26 30.87
CA VAL A 72 -0.70 15.68 30.05
C VAL A 72 0.62 15.82 30.80
N THR A 73 1.24 14.68 31.14
CA THR A 73 2.52 14.63 31.87
C THR A 73 3.68 14.30 30.94
N PHE A 74 3.42 13.53 29.88
CA PHE A 74 4.44 13.19 28.87
C PHE A 74 3.85 13.18 27.46
N VAL A 75 4.62 13.71 26.51
CA VAL A 75 4.27 13.74 25.08
C VAL A 75 5.46 13.23 24.28
N ASN A 76 5.26 12.14 23.56
CA ASN A 76 6.23 11.56 22.64
C ASN A 76 5.73 11.66 21.19
N LEU A 77 5.25 12.85 20.84
CA LEU A 77 4.76 13.19 19.51
C LEU A 77 5.57 14.36 18.98
N LYS A 78 6.21 14.15 17.83
CA LYS A 78 6.89 15.21 17.08
C LYS A 78 6.42 15.17 15.63
N ASN A 79 6.30 16.33 15.02
CA ASN A 79 5.86 16.43 13.63
C ASN A 79 6.77 15.60 12.72
N ASN A 80 6.17 14.87 11.77
CA ASN A 80 6.85 13.97 10.84
C ASN A 80 7.63 12.79 11.50
N SER A 81 7.27 12.40 12.73
CA SER A 81 7.85 11.21 13.38
C SER A 81 7.03 9.96 13.05
N ILE A 82 7.71 8.86 12.77
CA ILE A 82 7.09 7.55 12.51
C ILE A 82 6.74 6.93 13.86
N VAL A 83 5.48 6.51 14.01
CA VAL A 83 4.97 5.85 15.23
C VAL A 83 4.37 4.50 14.86
N GLN A 84 4.56 3.50 15.71
CA GLN A 84 4.06 2.14 15.48
C GLN A 84 2.85 1.85 16.37
N LYS A 85 2.06 0.84 15.98
CA LYS A 85 0.89 0.41 16.75
C LYS A 85 1.36 -0.13 18.12
N GLY A 86 0.94 0.54 19.18
CA GLY A 86 1.28 0.18 20.57
C GLY A 86 2.22 1.16 21.26
N ASP A 87 2.76 2.16 20.55
CA ASP A 87 3.62 3.17 21.16
C ASP A 87 2.83 4.13 22.07
N THR A 88 3.41 4.50 23.21
CA THR A 88 2.84 5.48 24.13
C THR A 88 3.12 6.88 23.59
N LEU A 89 2.10 7.49 22.98
CA LEU A 89 2.19 8.82 22.39
C LEU A 89 2.00 9.93 23.42
N VAL A 90 1.08 9.73 24.36
CA VAL A 90 0.72 10.69 25.41
C VAL A 90 0.48 9.93 26.69
N GLN A 91 1.07 10.39 27.80
CA GLN A 91 0.75 9.91 29.14
C GLN A 91 -0.07 10.99 29.84
N LEU A 92 -1.30 10.63 30.23
CA LEU A 92 -2.17 11.48 31.03
C LEU A 92 -2.15 11.00 32.47
N THR A 93 -1.97 11.91 33.42
CA THR A 93 -2.15 11.64 34.84
C THR A 93 -3.52 12.13 35.28
N GLN A 94 -4.18 11.34 36.11
CA GLN A 94 -5.44 11.70 36.74
C GLN A 94 -5.26 11.44 38.24
N GLU A 95 -4.81 12.46 38.99
CA GLU A 95 -4.62 12.37 40.46
C GLU A 95 -5.89 11.87 41.18
N ASN A 96 -7.07 12.20 40.65
CA ASN A 96 -8.35 11.73 41.17
C ASN A 96 -8.57 10.22 40.95
N LEU A 97 -8.07 9.65 39.83
CA LEU A 97 -8.31 8.25 39.48
C LEU A 97 -7.45 7.29 40.29
N ASP A 98 -6.24 7.70 40.65
CA ASP A 98 -5.39 6.92 41.56
C ASP A 98 -6.02 6.86 42.96
N THR A 99 -6.58 8.00 43.42
CA THR A 99 -7.31 8.08 44.69
C THR A 99 -8.57 7.22 44.66
N GLU A 100 -9.37 7.30 43.59
CA GLU A 100 -10.61 6.53 43.43
C GLU A 100 -10.34 5.02 43.26
N LYS A 101 -9.22 4.65 42.65
CA LYS A 101 -8.78 3.26 42.57
C LYS A 101 -8.36 2.74 43.93
N ALA A 102 -7.60 3.52 44.70
CA ALA A 102 -7.16 3.15 46.04
C ALA A 102 -8.35 2.93 46.99
N THR A 103 -9.33 3.84 46.98
CA THR A 103 -10.54 3.71 47.80
C THR A 103 -11.39 2.51 47.39
N ASN A 104 -11.57 2.26 46.08
CA ASN A 104 -12.27 1.05 45.62
C ASN A 104 -11.57 -0.24 46.01
N GLN A 105 -10.24 -0.27 45.98
CA GLN A 105 -9.45 -1.43 46.40
C GLN A 105 -9.65 -1.72 47.90
N GLU A 106 -9.62 -0.67 48.73
CA GLU A 106 -9.82 -0.75 50.18
C GLU A 106 -11.25 -1.20 50.54
N VAL A 107 -12.25 -0.65 49.85
CA VAL A 107 -13.65 -1.08 50.01
C VAL A 107 -13.80 -2.54 49.60
N SER A 108 -13.21 -2.95 48.47
CA SER A 108 -13.27 -4.34 48.00
C SER A 108 -12.62 -5.31 48.99
N SER A 109 -11.46 -4.97 49.56
CA SER A 109 -10.83 -5.82 50.58
C SER A 109 -11.68 -5.90 51.85
N THR A 110 -12.26 -4.78 52.29
CA THR A 110 -13.12 -4.74 53.47
C THR A 110 -14.36 -5.61 53.29
N VAL A 111 -15.01 -5.52 52.13
CA VAL A 111 -16.17 -6.36 51.80
C VAL A 111 -15.78 -7.84 51.77
N GLN A 112 -14.60 -8.17 51.24
CA GLN A 112 -14.13 -9.56 51.22
C GLN A 112 -13.85 -10.10 52.64
N ASP A 113 -13.27 -9.29 53.51
CA ASP A 113 -13.05 -9.64 54.90
C ASP A 113 -14.38 -9.79 55.66
N GLN A 114 -15.37 -8.93 55.42
CA GLN A 114 -16.71 -9.04 55.98
C GLN A 114 -17.44 -10.31 55.54
N VAL A 115 -17.35 -10.67 54.25
CA VAL A 115 -17.93 -11.92 53.72
C VAL A 115 -17.25 -13.13 54.35
N ASN A 116 -15.92 -13.08 54.51
CA ASN A 116 -15.18 -14.15 55.18
C ASN A 116 -15.60 -14.28 56.65
N ASP A 117 -15.71 -13.18 57.38
CA ASP A 117 -16.15 -13.18 58.78
C ASP A 117 -17.60 -13.71 58.90
N LEU A 118 -18.53 -13.30 58.02
CA LEU A 118 -19.89 -13.85 57.98
C LEU A 118 -19.88 -15.36 57.71
N SER A 119 -19.03 -15.85 56.81
CA SER A 119 -18.89 -17.28 56.54
C SER A 119 -18.39 -18.04 57.78
N LEU A 120 -17.44 -17.48 58.51
CA LEU A 120 -16.88 -18.07 59.73
C LEU A 120 -17.90 -18.10 60.88
N VAL A 121 -18.77 -17.08 60.98
CA VAL A 121 -19.88 -17.02 61.95
C VAL A 121 -20.92 -18.11 61.67
N ILE A 122 -21.29 -18.30 60.40
CA ILE A 122 -22.22 -19.37 60.00
C ILE A 122 -21.63 -20.76 60.30
N LEU A 123 -20.30 -20.91 60.17
CA LEU A 123 -19.55 -22.13 60.50
C LEU A 123 -19.28 -22.32 62.02
N SER A 124 -19.85 -21.46 62.89
CA SER A 124 -19.71 -21.53 64.37
C SER A 124 -18.26 -21.52 64.89
N LYS A 125 -17.36 -20.79 64.21
CA LYS A 125 -15.95 -20.65 64.62
C LYS A 125 -15.66 -19.21 65.07
N SER A 126 -16.16 -18.85 66.24
CA SER A 126 -16.20 -17.47 66.76
C SER A 126 -14.88 -16.91 67.32
N ASN A 127 -13.78 -17.66 67.34
CA ASN A 127 -12.53 -17.25 68.01
C ASN A 127 -11.47 -16.61 67.09
N THR A 128 -11.77 -16.31 65.82
CA THR A 128 -10.76 -15.79 64.85
C THR A 128 -11.28 -14.65 63.97
N LEU A 129 -12.24 -13.86 64.46
CA LEU A 129 -12.82 -12.75 63.70
C LEU A 129 -11.83 -11.58 63.64
N LYS A 130 -11.58 -11.04 62.45
CA LYS A 130 -10.58 -9.97 62.25
C LYS A 130 -11.13 -8.60 62.67
N VAL A 131 -12.43 -8.36 62.48
CA VAL A 131 -13.04 -7.06 62.80
C VAL A 131 -13.00 -6.72 64.29
N ALA A 132 -13.10 -7.71 65.19
CA ALA A 132 -13.09 -7.45 66.64
C ALA A 132 -11.70 -7.06 67.21
N ASN A 133 -10.61 -7.25 66.44
CA ASN A 133 -9.25 -7.01 66.92
C ASN A 133 -8.67 -5.63 66.53
N ASN A 134 -9.35 -4.87 65.68
CA ASN A 134 -8.86 -3.58 65.17
C ASN A 134 -9.33 -2.36 66.00
N ASP A 135 -10.21 -2.53 66.99
CA ASP A 135 -10.65 -1.44 67.88
C ASP A 135 -9.66 -1.15 69.04
N ASN A 136 -8.49 -1.80 69.07
CA ASN A 136 -7.49 -1.70 70.15
C ASN A 136 -6.17 -1.02 69.74
N GLN A 137 -6.17 -0.11 68.77
CA GLN A 137 -5.02 0.77 68.52
C GLN A 137 -5.51 2.21 68.44
N ALA A 138 -5.59 2.84 69.62
CA ALA A 138 -5.66 4.28 69.82
C ALA A 138 -4.27 4.92 69.68
#